data_AF-A0A087ADY3-F1
#
_entry.id   AF-A0A087ADY3-F1
#
_cell.length_a   1.000
_cell.length_b   1.000
_cell.length_c   1.000
_cell.angle_alpha   90.00
_cell.angle_beta   90.00
_cell.angle_gamma   90.00
#
_symmetry.space_group_name_H-M   'P 1'
#
loop_
_entity.id
_entity.type
_entity.pdbx_description
1 polymer ?
#
loop_
_entity_poly.entity_id
_entity_poly.type
_entity_poly.pdbx_seq_one_letter_code
_entity_poly.pdbx_strand_id
1 'polypeptide(L)'
;MNTQRRKTTLLIFTFVAMIVAKILVLNLPGKYFYDNTRIVSMVNKDGLIPSWTGSYETTANIFTFLNVLNLRTMTEWSLILGIILTSFVSVFIFINTNLDFYQELFWLCCIVLLNIYVFNIGKDSIQFCFFLLAFIFAKMKASKTIRIVCISILFYIESVYFRSYFVLVAVFFIAISILTFHIQESTTRIKPISYYLYILLVVYMFLIAASVLFPEQYDDVANVRAGVNEGREGAADAATLISNLIPGESLPIALVNYPINAIRMLLPLELVFKGVTYIPFVAFQLFATIYLVWYSKGILNRTITNSSCILSYAIYLAFLLTSFFFEPDFGSWVRHEMAAFPVFQYLFFSKYCKFDTHRKEVSA
;
A
#
# COMPACT_ATOMS: atom_id res chain seq x y z
N MET A 1 18.05 27.38 -6.89
CA MET A 1 18.78 26.13 -7.23
C MET A 1 18.26 25.62 -8.57
N ASN A 2 19.12 25.30 -9.55
CA ASN A 2 18.68 24.77 -10.86
C ASN A 2 17.85 23.49 -10.64
N THR A 3 16.67 23.40 -11.26
CA THR A 3 15.77 22.23 -11.24
C THR A 3 16.52 20.91 -11.41
N GLN A 4 17.45 20.86 -12.37
CA GLN A 4 18.24 19.66 -12.63
C GLN A 4 19.15 19.29 -11.45
N ARG A 5 19.80 20.30 -10.85
CA ARG A 5 20.65 20.12 -9.67
C ARG A 5 19.85 19.55 -8.50
N ARG A 6 18.61 20.01 -8.29
CA ARG A 6 17.73 19.49 -7.23
C ARG A 6 17.36 18.03 -7.44
N LYS A 7 17.00 17.64 -8.66
CA LYS A 7 16.73 16.23 -9.00
C LYS A 7 17.96 15.35 -8.80
N THR A 8 19.14 15.80 -9.21
CA THR A 8 20.40 15.08 -8.96
C THR A 8 20.70 14.96 -7.47
N THR A 9 20.48 16.03 -6.68
CA THR A 9 20.66 15.98 -5.23
C THR A 9 19.69 14.98 -4.58
N LEU A 10 18.41 14.97 -4.97
CA LEU A 10 17.44 14.00 -4.46
C LEU A 10 17.79 12.56 -4.87
N LEU A 11 18.31 12.36 -6.08
CA LEU A 11 18.81 11.05 -6.52
C LEU A 11 19.94 10.56 -5.62
N ILE A 12 20.93 11.41 -5.31
CA ILE A 12 22.02 11.05 -4.40
C ILE A 12 21.46 10.70 -3.03
N PHE A 13 20.58 11.53 -2.47
CA PHE A 13 19.95 11.26 -1.18
C PHE A 13 19.09 9.99 -1.18
N THR A 14 18.51 9.61 -2.31
CA THR A 14 17.77 8.35 -2.46
C THR A 14 18.69 7.14 -2.23
N PHE A 15 19.90 7.14 -2.79
CA PHE A 15 20.87 6.08 -2.53
C PHE A 15 21.49 6.16 -1.13
N VAL A 16 21.66 7.35 -0.56
CA VAL A 16 22.06 7.49 0.86
C VAL A 16 20.98 6.90 1.77
N ALA A 17 19.71 7.19 1.53
CA ALA A 17 18.57 6.63 2.27
C ALA A 17 18.51 5.10 2.15
N MET A 18 18.78 4.55 0.97
CA MET A 18 18.92 3.11 0.75
C MET A 18 20.03 2.52 1.64
N ILE A 19 21.23 3.11 1.65
CA ILE A 19 22.36 2.63 2.47
C ILE A 19 22.01 2.69 3.96
N VAL A 20 21.44 3.81 4.43
CA VAL A 20 20.98 3.95 5.81
C VAL A 20 19.97 2.86 6.16
N ALA A 21 19.00 2.60 5.29
CA ALA A 21 18.03 1.54 5.48
C ALA A 21 18.68 0.15 5.57
N LYS A 22 19.67 -0.16 4.72
CA LYS A 22 20.37 -1.45 4.79
C LYS A 22 21.20 -1.59 6.07
N ILE A 23 21.81 -0.51 6.57
CA ILE A 23 22.48 -0.50 7.88
C ILE A 23 21.48 -0.73 9.02
N LEU A 24 20.30 -0.10 8.96
CA LEU A 24 19.24 -0.30 9.94
C LEU A 24 18.76 -1.76 9.96
N VAL A 25 18.57 -2.39 8.80
CA VAL A 25 18.18 -3.81 8.68
C VAL A 25 19.13 -4.73 9.44
N LEU A 26 20.44 -4.45 9.47
CA LEU A 26 21.42 -5.25 10.22
C LEU A 26 21.24 -5.16 11.75
N ASN A 27 20.58 -4.12 12.24
CA ASN A 27 20.36 -3.87 13.67
C ASN A 27 18.91 -4.17 14.10
N LEU A 28 18.02 -4.50 13.17
CA LEU A 28 16.63 -4.82 13.48
C LEU A 28 16.49 -6.24 14.03
N PRO A 29 15.57 -6.48 14.98
CA PRO A 29 15.27 -7.82 15.48
C PRO A 29 14.90 -8.81 14.37
N GLY A 30 15.40 -10.05 14.45
CA GLY A 30 15.17 -11.09 13.44
C GLY A 30 13.69 -11.40 13.15
N LYS A 31 12.79 -11.13 14.11
CA LYS A 31 11.34 -11.30 13.94
C LYS A 31 10.72 -10.55 12.76
N TYR A 32 11.32 -9.44 12.34
CA TYR A 32 10.86 -8.68 11.19
C TYR A 32 11.12 -9.40 9.85
N PHE A 33 11.95 -10.44 9.86
CA PHE A 33 12.43 -11.13 8.66
C PHE A 33 12.21 -12.64 8.67
N TYR A 34 11.31 -13.15 9.53
CA TYR A 34 11.01 -14.58 9.61
C TYR A 34 10.54 -15.15 8.27
N ASP A 35 9.62 -14.47 7.59
CA ASP A 35 9.12 -14.89 6.29
C ASP A 35 10.24 -14.88 5.23
N ASN A 36 11.04 -13.80 5.19
CA ASN A 36 12.14 -13.67 4.24
C ASN A 36 13.19 -14.78 4.44
N THR A 37 13.57 -15.04 5.69
CA THR A 37 14.58 -16.05 6.04
C THR A 37 14.09 -17.46 5.71
N ARG A 38 12.80 -17.75 5.93
CA ARG A 38 12.20 -19.02 5.52
C ARG A 38 12.20 -19.19 4.01
N ILE A 39 11.84 -18.16 3.25
CA ILE A 39 11.87 -18.20 1.79
C ILE A 39 13.30 -18.43 1.28
N VAL A 40 14.31 -17.81 1.90
CA VAL A 40 15.73 -18.07 1.58
C VAL A 40 16.08 -19.55 1.78
N SER A 41 15.72 -20.13 2.92
CA SER A 41 15.94 -21.57 3.19
C SER A 41 15.25 -22.47 2.16
N MET A 42 14.04 -22.11 1.73
CA MET A 42 13.31 -22.81 0.68
C MET A 42 13.97 -22.69 -0.70
N VAL A 43 14.49 -21.51 -1.07
CA VAL A 43 15.25 -21.29 -2.33
C VAL A 43 16.55 -22.09 -2.33
N ASN A 44 17.27 -22.09 -1.20
CA ASN A 44 18.51 -22.84 -1.05
C ASN A 44 18.29 -24.35 -0.98
N LYS A 45 17.08 -24.79 -0.65
CA LYS A 45 16.73 -26.20 -0.36
C LYS A 45 17.65 -26.81 0.70
N ASP A 46 18.01 -26.00 1.71
CA ASP A 46 18.98 -26.38 2.74
C ASP A 46 18.37 -27.18 3.90
N GLY A 47 17.04 -27.20 4.03
CA GLY A 47 16.32 -27.93 5.07
C GLY A 47 16.49 -27.36 6.48
N LEU A 48 17.09 -26.17 6.63
CA LEU A 48 17.37 -25.56 7.94
C LEU A 48 16.10 -25.05 8.62
N ILE A 49 15.13 -24.57 7.83
CA ILE A 49 13.83 -24.09 8.31
C ILE A 49 12.75 -24.91 7.60
N PRO A 50 11.73 -25.43 8.33
CA PRO A 50 10.65 -26.19 7.69
C PRO A 50 9.97 -25.40 6.58
N SER A 51 9.84 -26.02 5.40
CA SER A 51 9.19 -25.39 4.25
C SER A 51 7.69 -25.15 4.51
N TRP A 52 7.18 -24.03 4.00
CA TRP A 52 5.75 -23.77 3.93
C TRP A 52 5.23 -24.03 2.51
N THR A 53 3.97 -24.42 2.40
CA THR A 53 3.30 -24.71 1.12
C THR A 53 2.56 -23.48 0.59
N GLY A 54 1.91 -23.61 -0.57
CA GLY A 54 1.04 -22.60 -1.13
C GLY A 54 1.82 -21.36 -1.61
N SER A 55 1.40 -20.16 -1.21
CA SER A 55 1.99 -18.92 -1.73
C SER A 55 3.46 -18.73 -1.35
N TYR A 56 3.94 -19.35 -0.27
CA TYR A 56 5.37 -19.34 0.09
C TYR A 56 6.20 -20.19 -0.88
N GLU A 57 5.69 -21.35 -1.28
CA GLU A 57 6.33 -22.21 -2.26
C GLU A 57 6.37 -21.54 -3.64
N THR A 58 5.25 -20.97 -4.09
CA THR A 58 5.20 -20.18 -5.32
C THR A 58 6.23 -19.05 -5.31
N THR A 59 6.36 -18.34 -4.18
CA THR A 59 7.34 -17.26 -4.01
C THR A 59 8.77 -17.79 -4.08
N ALA A 60 9.09 -18.89 -3.38
CA ALA A 60 10.41 -19.50 -3.42
C ALA A 60 10.76 -20.00 -4.83
N ASN A 61 9.81 -20.57 -5.57
CA ASN A 61 10.02 -21.02 -6.94
C ASN A 61 10.37 -19.85 -7.89
N ILE A 62 9.67 -18.72 -7.75
CA ILE A 62 9.99 -17.50 -8.50
C ILE A 62 11.41 -17.03 -8.18
N PHE A 63 11.78 -16.94 -6.91
CA PHE A 63 13.12 -16.51 -6.54
C PHE A 63 14.20 -17.50 -6.97
N THR A 64 13.93 -18.80 -6.92
CA THR A 64 14.83 -19.83 -7.45
C THR A 64 15.07 -19.62 -8.94
N PHE A 65 14.02 -19.34 -9.72
CA PHE A 65 14.13 -19.03 -11.15
C PHE A 65 14.93 -17.75 -11.42
N LEU A 66 14.74 -16.72 -10.60
CA LEU A 66 15.44 -15.44 -10.73
C LEU A 66 16.89 -15.47 -10.22
N ASN A 67 17.31 -16.52 -9.50
CA ASN A 67 18.59 -16.58 -8.80
C ASN A 67 19.80 -16.88 -9.70
N VAL A 68 19.96 -16.13 -10.79
CA VAL A 68 21.07 -16.29 -11.75
C VAL A 68 22.44 -16.02 -11.10
N LEU A 69 22.47 -15.20 -10.04
CA LEU A 69 23.68 -14.84 -9.29
C LEU A 69 24.02 -15.82 -8.15
N ASN A 70 23.21 -16.87 -7.95
CA ASN A 70 23.38 -17.86 -6.88
C ASN A 70 23.46 -17.24 -5.47
N LEU A 71 22.63 -16.23 -5.19
CA LEU A 71 22.46 -15.60 -3.89
C LEU A 71 21.94 -16.62 -2.88
N ARG A 72 22.56 -16.69 -1.71
CA ARG A 72 22.26 -17.67 -0.64
C ARG A 72 21.79 -17.04 0.65
N THR A 73 22.10 -15.78 0.90
CA THR A 73 21.76 -15.12 2.17
C THR A 73 20.69 -14.05 1.99
N MET A 74 19.91 -13.80 3.05
CA MET A 74 18.92 -12.71 3.07
C MET A 74 19.57 -11.35 2.80
N THR A 75 20.78 -11.13 3.34
CA THR A 75 21.52 -9.88 3.13
C THR A 75 21.92 -9.68 1.67
N GLU A 76 22.38 -10.73 1.00
CA GLU A 76 22.67 -10.69 -0.45
C GLU A 76 21.43 -10.33 -1.26
N TRP A 77 20.30 -11.02 -1.02
CA TRP A 77 19.03 -10.72 -1.66
C TRP A 77 18.58 -9.28 -1.41
N SER A 78 18.62 -8.85 -0.16
CA SER A 78 18.27 -7.50 0.27
C SER A 78 19.12 -6.43 -0.42
N LEU A 79 20.43 -6.65 -0.53
CA LEU A 79 21.35 -5.72 -1.18
C LEU A 79 21.07 -5.63 -2.69
N ILE A 80 21.02 -6.77 -3.38
CA ILE A 80 20.85 -6.84 -4.83
C ILE A 80 19.48 -6.29 -5.25
N LEU A 81 18.40 -6.74 -4.61
CA LEU A 81 17.05 -6.21 -4.86
C LEU A 81 16.96 -4.74 -4.48
N GLY A 82 17.60 -4.34 -3.37
CA GLY A 82 17.70 -2.94 -2.94
C GLY A 82 18.29 -2.05 -4.02
N ILE A 83 19.44 -2.43 -4.60
CA ILE A 83 20.10 -1.67 -5.67
C ILE A 83 19.22 -1.63 -6.92
N ILE A 84 18.72 -2.77 -7.39
CA ILE A 84 17.94 -2.87 -8.63
C ILE A 84 16.64 -2.07 -8.52
N LEU A 85 15.84 -2.32 -7.48
CA LEU A 85 14.53 -1.71 -7.33
C LEU A 85 14.61 -0.24 -6.90
N THR A 86 15.62 0.16 -6.12
CA THR A 86 15.85 1.60 -5.82
C THR A 86 16.28 2.34 -7.07
N SER A 87 17.14 1.75 -7.91
CA SER A 87 17.53 2.35 -9.19
C SER A 87 16.32 2.52 -10.11
N PHE A 88 15.45 1.50 -10.16
CA PHE A 88 14.20 1.57 -10.92
C PHE A 88 13.26 2.67 -10.38
N VAL A 89 12.99 2.69 -9.07
CA VAL A 89 12.15 3.72 -8.45
C VAL A 89 12.70 5.12 -8.66
N SER A 90 14.03 5.28 -8.66
CA SER A 90 14.69 6.57 -8.88
C SER A 90 14.37 7.18 -10.24
N VAL A 91 13.97 6.39 -11.24
CA VAL A 91 13.49 6.89 -12.54
C VAL A 91 12.28 7.81 -12.36
N PHE A 92 11.42 7.57 -11.36
CA PHE A 92 10.26 8.41 -11.10
C PHE A 92 10.64 9.84 -10.66
N ILE A 93 11.83 10.08 -10.09
CA ILE A 93 12.31 11.45 -9.79
C ILE A 93 12.40 12.28 -11.07
N PHE A 94 12.78 11.65 -12.18
CA PHE A 94 12.93 12.33 -13.47
C PHE A 94 11.59 12.49 -14.19
N ILE A 95 10.67 11.54 -14.01
CA ILE A 95 9.30 11.61 -14.55
C ILE A 95 8.45 12.63 -13.80
N ASN A 96 8.60 12.71 -12.48
CA ASN A 96 7.86 13.60 -11.62
C ASN A 96 8.34 15.05 -11.79
N THR A 97 7.46 16.01 -11.50
CA THR A 97 7.88 17.41 -11.44
C THR A 97 8.70 17.69 -10.21
N ASN A 98 9.29 18.89 -10.16
CA ASN A 98 9.97 19.40 -8.98
C ASN A 98 9.09 19.25 -7.75
N LEU A 99 9.51 18.31 -6.91
CA LEU A 99 8.94 18.04 -5.60
C LEU A 99 9.22 19.24 -4.70
N ASP A 100 8.29 19.61 -3.83
CA ASP A 100 8.60 20.53 -2.73
C ASP A 100 9.42 19.84 -1.63
N PHE A 101 9.86 20.59 -0.63
CA PHE A 101 10.73 20.05 0.43
C PHE A 101 10.05 18.91 1.21
N TYR A 102 8.75 19.02 1.49
CA TYR A 102 8.01 18.00 2.23
C TYR A 102 7.81 16.74 1.40
N GLN A 103 7.56 16.89 0.09
CA GLN A 103 7.52 15.79 -0.86
C GLN A 103 8.88 15.09 -0.99
N GLU A 104 9.99 15.84 -0.98
CA GLU A 104 11.34 15.24 -0.98
C GLU A 104 11.61 14.46 0.31
N LEU A 105 11.23 15.02 1.47
CA LEU A 105 11.35 14.31 2.74
C LEU A 105 10.52 13.04 2.76
N PHE A 106 9.25 13.12 2.33
CA PHE A 106 8.35 11.98 2.28
C PHE A 106 8.83 10.92 1.29
N TRP A 107 9.37 11.33 0.14
CA TRP A 107 10.05 10.43 -0.81
C TRP A 107 11.19 9.67 -0.14
N LEU A 108 12.08 10.35 0.59
CA LEU A 108 13.19 9.70 1.29
C LEU A 108 12.70 8.73 2.37
N CYS A 109 11.64 9.07 3.11
CA CYS A 109 10.99 8.14 4.05
C CYS A 109 10.48 6.88 3.34
N CYS A 110 9.83 7.03 2.19
CA CYS A 110 9.38 5.90 1.37
C CYS A 110 10.57 5.01 0.96
N ILE A 111 11.69 5.60 0.53
CA ILE A 111 12.88 4.84 0.13
C ILE A 111 13.45 4.02 1.30
N VAL A 112 13.47 4.60 2.50
CA VAL A 112 13.90 3.87 3.71
C VAL A 112 12.98 2.68 3.96
N LEU A 113 11.67 2.90 4.00
CA LEU A 113 10.69 1.84 4.30
C LEU A 113 10.66 0.75 3.21
N LEU A 114 10.76 1.12 1.93
CA LEU A 114 10.90 0.18 0.82
C LEU A 114 12.12 -0.72 1.03
N ASN A 115 13.26 -0.15 1.40
CA ASN A 115 14.49 -0.93 1.56
C ASN A 115 14.54 -1.79 2.82
N ILE A 116 13.76 -1.43 3.86
CA ILE A 116 13.60 -2.26 5.06
C ILE A 116 12.65 -3.43 4.77
N TYR A 117 11.47 -3.16 4.20
CA TYR A 117 10.37 -4.14 4.16
C TYR A 117 10.15 -4.81 2.81
N VAL A 118 10.29 -4.07 1.70
CA VAL A 118 9.80 -4.52 0.38
C VAL A 118 10.93 -5.00 -0.52
N PHE A 119 12.08 -4.32 -0.55
CA PHE A 119 13.22 -4.64 -1.42
C PHE A 119 14.10 -5.70 -0.77
N ASN A 120 13.48 -6.86 -0.57
CA ASN A 120 14.06 -8.05 -0.01
C ASN A 120 13.33 -9.27 -0.60
N ILE A 121 13.92 -10.46 -0.44
CA ILE A 121 13.32 -11.70 -0.89
C ILE A 121 12.03 -11.99 -0.11
N GLY A 122 10.88 -11.87 -0.76
CA GLY A 122 9.60 -12.09 -0.09
C GLY A 122 8.39 -11.78 -0.96
N LYS A 123 7.20 -12.10 -0.43
CA LYS A 123 5.92 -11.81 -1.10
C LYS A 123 5.72 -10.31 -1.34
N ASP A 124 6.29 -9.45 -0.50
CA ASP A 124 6.15 -7.99 -0.59
C ASP A 124 6.81 -7.41 -1.85
N SER A 125 8.00 -7.88 -2.22
CA SER A 125 8.63 -7.50 -3.51
C SER A 125 7.82 -7.94 -4.73
N ILE A 126 7.13 -9.08 -4.65
CA ILE A 126 6.27 -9.56 -5.73
C ILE A 126 5.03 -8.68 -5.81
N GLN A 127 4.38 -8.39 -4.69
CA GLN A 127 3.25 -7.46 -4.61
C GLN A 127 3.62 -6.06 -5.13
N PHE A 128 4.84 -5.59 -4.85
CA PHE A 128 5.35 -4.36 -5.46
C PHE A 128 5.36 -4.42 -6.99
N CYS A 129 5.78 -5.55 -7.58
CA CYS A 129 5.71 -5.76 -9.02
C CYS A 129 4.26 -5.78 -9.54
N PHE A 130 3.30 -6.37 -8.80
CA PHE A 130 1.88 -6.32 -9.16
C PHE A 130 1.36 -4.88 -9.16
N PHE A 131 1.65 -4.08 -8.13
CA PHE A 131 1.28 -2.66 -8.12
C PHE A 131 1.97 -1.85 -9.22
N LEU A 132 3.22 -2.20 -9.57
CA LEU A 132 3.90 -1.59 -10.70
C LEU A 132 3.21 -1.91 -12.04
N LEU A 133 2.79 -3.15 -12.26
CA LEU A 133 2.02 -3.53 -13.44
C LEU A 133 0.66 -2.83 -13.46
N ALA A 134 -0.02 -2.71 -12.32
CA ALA A 134 -1.28 -1.97 -12.20
C ALA A 134 -1.09 -0.49 -12.56
N PHE A 135 0.01 0.13 -12.11
CA PHE A 135 0.39 1.48 -12.49
C PHE A 135 0.64 1.61 -14.01
N ILE A 136 1.35 0.66 -14.61
CA ILE A 136 1.59 0.65 -16.08
C ILE A 136 0.26 0.55 -16.83
N PHE A 137 -0.66 -0.33 -16.42
CA PHE A 137 -1.98 -0.44 -17.03
C PHE A 137 -2.83 0.83 -16.85
N ALA A 138 -2.75 1.50 -15.69
CA ALA A 138 -3.43 2.78 -15.48
C ALA A 138 -2.92 3.88 -16.45
N LYS A 139 -1.64 3.81 -16.83
CA LYS A 139 -0.96 4.76 -17.73
C LYS A 139 -0.99 4.35 -19.20
N MET A 140 -1.40 3.12 -19.51
CA MET A 140 -1.48 2.59 -20.87
C MET A 140 -2.44 3.43 -21.73
N LYS A 141 -2.10 3.59 -23.02
CA LYS A 141 -2.95 4.25 -24.01
C LYS A 141 -4.07 3.31 -24.46
N ALA A 142 -5.10 3.16 -23.64
CA ALA A 142 -6.29 2.35 -23.93
C ALA A 142 -7.57 3.00 -23.39
N SER A 143 -8.73 2.45 -23.75
CA SER A 143 -10.02 2.92 -23.20
C SER A 143 -10.06 2.75 -21.68
N LYS A 144 -10.92 3.52 -20.99
CA LYS A 144 -11.09 3.43 -19.54
C LYS A 144 -11.46 2.00 -19.12
N THR A 145 -12.39 1.38 -19.85
CA THR A 145 -12.87 0.03 -19.61
C THR A 145 -11.78 -1.02 -19.73
N ILE A 146 -10.97 -0.99 -20.80
CA ILE A 146 -9.87 -1.96 -20.98
C ILE A 146 -8.88 -1.86 -19.81
N ARG A 147 -8.52 -0.63 -19.40
CA ARG A 147 -7.60 -0.43 -18.28
C ARG A 147 -8.17 -0.99 -16.97
N ILE A 148 -9.44 -0.73 -16.68
CA ILE A 148 -10.12 -1.28 -15.50
C ILE A 148 -10.09 -2.82 -15.55
N VAL A 149 -10.47 -3.42 -16.67
CA VAL A 149 -10.47 -4.89 -16.82
C VAL A 149 -9.07 -5.48 -16.63
N CYS A 150 -8.03 -4.90 -17.25
CA CYS A 150 -6.66 -5.39 -17.09
C CYS A 150 -6.19 -5.33 -15.63
N ILE A 151 -6.47 -4.23 -14.92
CA ILE A 151 -6.09 -4.08 -13.50
C ILE A 151 -6.88 -5.06 -12.62
N SER A 152 -8.17 -5.25 -12.87
CA SER A 152 -9.00 -6.21 -12.14
C SER A 152 -8.53 -7.65 -12.33
N ILE A 153 -8.21 -8.05 -13.57
CA ILE A 153 -7.65 -9.37 -13.87
C ILE A 153 -6.30 -9.55 -13.17
N LEU A 154 -5.46 -8.52 -13.17
CA LEU A 154 -4.16 -8.55 -12.49
C LEU A 154 -4.29 -8.82 -10.99
N PHE A 155 -5.19 -8.10 -10.28
CA PHE A 155 -5.43 -8.35 -8.86
C PHE A 155 -6.14 -9.67 -8.58
N TYR A 156 -6.98 -10.15 -9.52
CA TYR A 156 -7.53 -11.50 -9.43
C TYR A 156 -6.42 -12.57 -9.52
N ILE A 157 -5.46 -12.43 -10.45
CA ILE A 157 -4.29 -13.33 -10.53
C ILE A 157 -3.50 -13.30 -9.23
N GLU A 158 -3.24 -12.11 -8.67
CA GLU A 158 -2.57 -11.97 -7.38
C GLU A 158 -3.31 -12.72 -6.26
N SER A 159 -4.65 -12.67 -6.29
CA SER A 159 -5.49 -13.34 -5.30
C SER A 159 -5.37 -14.85 -5.32
N VAL A 160 -5.24 -15.43 -6.51
CA VAL A 160 -5.17 -16.89 -6.69
C VAL A 160 -3.81 -17.43 -6.26
N TYR A 161 -2.71 -16.73 -6.58
CA TYR A 161 -1.36 -17.29 -6.42
C TYR A 161 -0.60 -16.79 -5.18
N PHE A 162 -0.91 -15.60 -4.67
CA PHE A 162 -0.12 -14.97 -3.62
C PHE A 162 -0.92 -14.63 -2.36
N ARG A 163 -2.03 -13.91 -2.52
CA ARG A 163 -2.77 -13.32 -1.40
C ARG A 163 -4.28 -13.29 -1.66
N SER A 164 -5.00 -14.27 -1.14
CA SER A 164 -6.46 -14.45 -1.35
C SER A 164 -7.29 -13.17 -1.22
N TYR A 165 -7.00 -12.30 -0.25
CA TYR A 165 -7.75 -11.05 -0.04
C TYR A 165 -7.64 -10.04 -1.19
N PHE A 166 -6.72 -10.20 -2.14
CA PHE A 166 -6.62 -9.33 -3.33
C PHE A 166 -7.84 -9.40 -4.25
N VAL A 167 -8.68 -10.42 -4.11
CA VAL A 167 -9.99 -10.45 -4.79
C VAL A 167 -10.84 -9.25 -4.35
N LEU A 168 -10.76 -8.85 -3.08
CA LEU A 168 -11.46 -7.68 -2.55
C LEU A 168 -10.88 -6.38 -3.09
N VAL A 169 -9.55 -6.32 -3.27
CA VAL A 169 -8.90 -5.18 -3.93
C VAL A 169 -9.45 -5.04 -5.36
N ALA A 170 -9.62 -6.13 -6.10
CA ALA A 170 -10.20 -6.11 -7.44
C ALA A 170 -11.67 -5.63 -7.44
N VAL A 171 -12.50 -6.13 -6.52
CA VAL A 171 -13.92 -5.76 -6.38
C VAL A 171 -14.06 -4.28 -6.02
N PHE A 172 -13.35 -3.82 -4.98
CA PHE A 172 -13.39 -2.42 -4.58
C PHE A 172 -12.79 -1.51 -5.65
N PHE A 173 -11.74 -1.93 -6.35
CA PHE A 173 -11.19 -1.16 -7.46
C PHE A 173 -12.22 -0.89 -8.55
N ILE A 174 -13.01 -1.89 -8.95
CA ILE A 174 -14.09 -1.71 -9.93
C ILE A 174 -15.14 -0.74 -9.37
N ALA A 175 -15.64 -0.97 -8.15
CA ALA A 175 -16.68 -0.17 -7.54
C ALA A 175 -16.26 1.31 -7.38
N ILE A 176 -15.05 1.56 -6.87
CA ILE A 176 -14.48 2.90 -6.70
C ILE A 176 -14.21 3.56 -8.05
N SER A 177 -13.74 2.82 -9.05
CA SER A 177 -13.54 3.36 -10.39
C SER A 177 -14.86 3.83 -11.00
N ILE A 178 -15.92 3.01 -10.94
CA ILE A 178 -17.26 3.37 -11.44
C ILE A 178 -17.79 4.58 -10.69
N LEU A 179 -17.78 4.55 -9.35
CA LEU A 179 -18.24 5.66 -8.51
C LEU A 179 -17.51 6.96 -8.85
N THR A 180 -16.19 6.92 -8.94
CA THR A 180 -15.36 8.11 -9.13
C THR A 180 -15.52 8.69 -10.54
N PHE A 181 -15.58 7.85 -11.58
CA PHE A 181 -15.86 8.33 -12.93
C PHE A 181 -17.28 8.87 -13.09
N HIS A 182 -18.27 8.23 -12.45
CA HIS A 182 -19.64 8.74 -12.44
C HIS A 182 -19.71 10.14 -11.81
N ILE A 183 -19.01 10.37 -10.70
CA ILE A 183 -18.94 11.68 -10.05
C ILE A 183 -18.21 12.72 -10.93
N GLN A 184 -17.17 12.31 -11.66
CA GLN A 184 -16.50 13.19 -12.62
C GLN A 184 -17.42 13.64 -13.76
N GLU A 185 -18.25 12.74 -14.26
CA GLU A 185 -19.15 12.98 -15.40
C GLU A 185 -20.45 13.67 -14.98
N SER A 186 -20.87 13.50 -13.72
CA SER A 186 -22.05 14.17 -13.15
C SER A 186 -21.86 15.68 -13.06
N THR A 187 -22.93 16.45 -13.27
CA THR A 187 -22.92 17.91 -13.12
C THR A 187 -22.86 18.36 -11.66
N THR A 188 -23.36 17.53 -10.73
CA THR A 188 -23.46 17.83 -9.30
C THR A 188 -22.09 17.82 -8.61
N ARG A 189 -21.80 18.86 -7.84
CA ARG A 189 -20.61 18.89 -6.98
C ARG A 189 -20.88 18.17 -5.67
N ILE A 190 -20.04 17.20 -5.34
CA ILE A 190 -20.14 16.41 -4.11
C ILE A 190 -19.04 16.84 -3.15
N LYS A 191 -19.39 17.01 -1.88
CA LYS A 191 -18.42 17.33 -0.82
C LYS A 191 -17.56 16.09 -0.52
N PRO A 192 -16.27 16.25 -0.13
CA PRO A 192 -15.41 15.12 0.22
C PRO A 192 -16.00 14.17 1.27
N ILE A 193 -16.69 14.71 2.28
CA ILE A 193 -17.33 13.88 3.31
C ILE A 193 -18.42 12.99 2.73
N SER A 194 -19.25 13.51 1.82
CA SER A 194 -20.29 12.73 1.14
C SER A 194 -19.69 11.66 0.24
N TYR A 195 -18.57 11.95 -0.41
CA TYR A 195 -17.84 10.96 -1.21
C TYR A 195 -17.35 9.78 -0.36
N TYR A 196 -16.73 10.05 0.80
CA TYR A 196 -16.31 8.98 1.72
C TYR A 196 -17.50 8.23 2.33
N LEU A 197 -18.65 8.88 2.55
CA LEU A 197 -19.88 8.20 2.95
C LEU A 197 -20.41 7.25 1.86
N TYR A 198 -20.33 7.63 0.58
CA TYR A 198 -20.68 6.71 -0.51
C TYR A 198 -19.72 5.52 -0.58
N ILE A 199 -18.43 5.73 -0.35
CA ILE A 199 -17.45 4.64 -0.27
C ILE A 199 -17.79 3.71 0.89
N LEU A 200 -18.09 4.26 2.07
CA LEU A 200 -18.50 3.47 3.23
C LEU A 200 -19.78 2.68 2.94
N LEU A 201 -20.75 3.29 2.25
CA LEU A 201 -21.97 2.60 1.80
C LEU A 201 -21.64 1.42 0.87
N VAL A 202 -20.72 1.59 -0.08
CA VAL A 202 -20.25 0.50 -0.95
C VAL A 202 -19.68 -0.66 -0.13
N VAL A 203 -18.86 -0.35 0.89
CA VAL A 203 -18.31 -1.38 1.79
C VAL A 203 -19.41 -2.07 2.59
N TYR A 204 -20.37 -1.32 3.13
CA TYR A 204 -21.47 -1.89 3.91
C TYR A 204 -22.36 -2.79 3.04
N MET A 205 -22.71 -2.33 1.84
CA MET A 205 -23.46 -3.13 0.88
C MET A 205 -22.71 -4.41 0.52
N PHE A 206 -21.39 -4.34 0.35
CA PHE A 206 -20.55 -5.52 0.14
C PHE A 206 -20.62 -6.48 1.33
N LEU A 207 -20.44 -6.01 2.56
CA LEU A 207 -20.47 -6.86 3.75
C LEU A 207 -21.84 -7.52 3.96
N ILE A 208 -22.92 -6.75 3.80
CA ILE A 208 -24.29 -7.28 3.89
C ILE A 208 -24.51 -8.34 2.80
N ALA A 209 -24.14 -8.05 1.55
CA ALA A 209 -24.28 -9.01 0.45
C ALA A 209 -23.44 -10.27 0.69
N ALA A 210 -22.19 -10.13 1.14
CA ALA A 210 -21.33 -11.25 1.46
C ALA A 210 -21.91 -12.12 2.58
N SER A 211 -22.41 -11.52 3.66
CA SER A 211 -23.01 -12.25 4.79
C SER A 211 -24.25 -13.08 4.40
N VAL A 212 -24.96 -12.68 3.34
CA VAL A 212 -26.16 -13.38 2.86
C VAL A 212 -25.86 -14.37 1.76
N LEU A 213 -25.03 -13.99 0.78
CA LEU A 213 -24.74 -14.80 -0.42
C LEU A 213 -23.62 -15.81 -0.19
N PHE A 214 -22.67 -15.51 0.70
CA PHE A 214 -21.45 -16.27 0.95
C PHE A 214 -21.11 -16.32 2.45
N PRO A 215 -21.96 -16.91 3.31
CA PRO A 215 -21.82 -16.80 4.76
C PRO A 215 -20.47 -17.30 5.30
N GLU A 216 -20.00 -18.46 4.81
CA GLU A 216 -18.71 -19.02 5.23
C GLU A 216 -17.53 -18.11 4.87
N GLN A 217 -17.51 -17.60 3.63
CA GLN A 217 -16.45 -16.70 3.18
C GLN A 217 -16.54 -15.33 3.86
N TYR A 218 -17.74 -14.89 4.22
CA TYR A 218 -17.94 -13.69 5.01
C TYR A 218 -17.32 -13.84 6.40
N ASP A 219 -17.56 -14.97 7.08
CA ASP A 219 -17.01 -15.21 8.42
C ASP A 219 -15.49 -15.23 8.39
N ASP A 220 -14.89 -15.84 7.37
CA ASP A 220 -13.44 -15.77 7.14
C ASP A 220 -12.99 -14.31 7.04
N VAL A 221 -13.58 -13.52 6.14
CA VAL A 221 -13.17 -12.13 5.85
C VAL A 221 -13.40 -11.18 7.02
N ALA A 222 -14.56 -11.24 7.67
CA ALA A 222 -14.95 -10.34 8.73
C ALA A 222 -14.14 -10.59 10.02
N ASN A 223 -13.73 -11.85 10.24
CA ASN A 223 -13.08 -12.27 11.48
C ASN A 223 -11.58 -12.56 11.34
N VAL A 224 -10.96 -12.41 10.14
CA VAL A 224 -9.50 -12.62 9.98
C VAL A 224 -8.69 -11.87 11.04
N ARG A 225 -9.02 -10.60 11.29
CA ARG A 225 -8.30 -9.80 12.29
C ARG A 225 -8.42 -10.40 13.69
N ALA A 226 -9.61 -10.85 14.08
CA ALA A 226 -9.84 -11.47 15.39
C ALA A 226 -9.03 -12.77 15.50
N GLY A 227 -9.11 -13.65 14.50
CA GLY A 227 -8.38 -14.92 14.49
C GLY A 227 -6.85 -14.76 14.43
N VAL A 228 -6.32 -13.75 13.73
CA VAL A 228 -4.87 -13.49 13.70
C VAL A 228 -4.38 -12.86 15.00
N ASN A 229 -5.23 -12.09 15.67
CA ASN A 229 -4.92 -11.49 16.97
C ASN A 229 -5.05 -12.50 18.13
N GLU A 230 -5.82 -13.57 17.95
CA GLU A 230 -5.96 -14.67 18.90
C GLU A 230 -4.59 -15.32 19.15
N GLY A 231 -4.09 -15.21 20.39
CA GLY A 231 -2.76 -15.67 20.79
C GLY A 231 -1.61 -14.66 20.58
N ARG A 232 -1.87 -13.49 19.98
CA ARG A 232 -0.91 -12.36 19.93
C ARG A 232 -1.16 -11.35 21.04
N GLU A 233 -2.37 -11.26 21.56
CA GLU A 233 -2.68 -10.39 22.68
C GLU A 233 -1.83 -10.74 23.92
N GLY A 234 -1.05 -9.76 24.40
CA GLY A 234 -0.12 -9.95 25.52
C GLY A 234 1.28 -10.44 25.13
N ALA A 235 1.54 -10.78 23.87
CA ALA A 235 2.88 -11.12 23.41
C ALA A 235 3.76 -9.86 23.30
N ALA A 236 5.03 -9.95 23.67
CA ALA A 236 6.02 -8.87 23.52
C ALA A 236 6.16 -8.39 22.06
N ASP A 237 5.78 -9.24 21.10
CA ASP A 237 5.84 -8.97 19.67
C ASP A 237 4.59 -8.29 19.10
N ALA A 238 3.54 -8.09 19.90
CA ALA A 238 2.27 -7.52 19.48
C ALA A 238 2.07 -6.04 19.89
N ALA A 239 3.16 -5.31 20.18
CA ALA A 239 3.08 -3.94 20.66
C ALA A 239 2.24 -3.02 19.75
N THR A 240 2.25 -3.24 18.44
CA THR A 240 1.51 -2.45 17.43
C THR A 240 0.21 -3.09 16.96
N LEU A 241 -0.33 -4.07 17.69
CA LEU A 241 -1.57 -4.76 17.34
C LEU A 241 -2.76 -3.79 17.28
N ILE A 242 -3.61 -4.02 16.28
CA ILE A 242 -4.88 -3.32 16.04
C ILE A 242 -6.00 -4.29 16.38
N SER A 243 -6.52 -4.22 17.61
CA SER A 243 -7.68 -5.00 18.05
C SER A 243 -8.98 -4.26 17.72
N ASN A 244 -10.06 -4.99 17.45
CA ASN A 244 -11.38 -4.40 17.35
C ASN A 244 -11.79 -3.80 18.71
N LEU A 245 -12.29 -2.56 18.70
CA LEU A 245 -12.70 -1.89 19.95
C LEU A 245 -14.00 -2.45 20.50
N ILE A 246 -14.92 -2.88 19.63
CA ILE A 246 -16.16 -3.54 20.02
C ILE A 246 -15.97 -5.04 19.84
N PRO A 247 -16.05 -5.84 20.91
CA PRO A 247 -15.89 -7.29 20.82
C PRO A 247 -17.10 -7.93 20.14
N GLY A 248 -16.86 -9.03 19.42
CA GLY A 248 -17.88 -9.86 18.76
C GLY A 248 -17.73 -9.91 17.25
N GLU A 249 -18.39 -10.91 16.65
CA GLU A 249 -18.20 -11.33 15.25
C GLU A 249 -19.43 -11.09 14.38
N SER A 250 -20.52 -10.58 14.96
CA SER A 250 -21.76 -10.33 14.23
C SER A 250 -21.62 -9.21 13.18
N LEU A 251 -22.41 -9.28 12.11
CA LEU A 251 -22.42 -8.26 11.06
C LEU A 251 -22.57 -6.82 11.56
N PRO A 252 -23.50 -6.48 12.48
CA PRO A 252 -23.58 -5.11 13.02
C PRO A 252 -22.27 -4.66 13.68
N ILE A 253 -21.57 -5.57 14.36
CA ILE A 253 -20.29 -5.27 15.02
C ILE A 253 -19.20 -5.05 13.97
N ALA A 254 -19.15 -5.85 12.91
CA ALA A 254 -18.23 -5.66 11.79
C ALA A 254 -18.46 -4.30 11.10
N LEU A 255 -19.73 -3.92 10.87
CA LEU A 255 -20.10 -2.64 10.26
C LEU A 255 -19.66 -1.45 11.11
N VAL A 256 -19.70 -1.54 12.45
CA VAL A 256 -19.23 -0.46 13.34
C VAL A 256 -17.71 -0.45 13.48
N ASN A 257 -17.07 -1.60 13.62
CA ASN A 257 -15.62 -1.70 13.76
C ASN A 257 -14.87 -1.26 12.49
N TYR A 258 -15.44 -1.49 11.30
CA TYR A 258 -14.79 -1.13 10.04
C TYR A 258 -14.37 0.36 9.95
N PRO A 259 -15.27 1.36 10.09
CA PRO A 259 -14.88 2.77 10.04
C PRO A 259 -13.97 3.17 11.21
N ILE A 260 -14.09 2.54 12.39
CA ILE A 260 -13.19 2.77 13.52
C ILE A 260 -11.75 2.37 13.15
N ASN A 261 -11.59 1.16 12.60
CA ASN A 261 -10.29 0.65 12.18
C ASN A 261 -9.71 1.47 11.03
N ALA A 262 -10.54 1.87 10.06
CA ALA A 262 -10.14 2.78 8.99
C ALA A 262 -9.57 4.11 9.53
N ILE A 263 -10.24 4.74 10.49
CA ILE A 263 -9.77 5.98 11.11
C ILE A 263 -8.44 5.76 11.84
N ARG A 264 -8.34 4.68 12.64
CA ARG A 264 -7.12 4.37 13.39
C ARG A 264 -5.93 4.07 12.48
N MET A 265 -6.14 3.41 11.35
CA MET A 265 -5.09 3.12 10.36
C MET A 265 -4.66 4.38 9.59
N LEU A 266 -5.61 5.25 9.23
CA LEU A 266 -5.30 6.52 8.56
C LEU A 266 -4.67 7.55 9.50
N LEU A 267 -5.04 7.53 10.79
CA LEU A 267 -4.60 8.45 11.83
C LEU A 267 -4.14 7.64 13.06
N PRO A 268 -2.94 7.06 13.04
CA PRO A 268 -2.46 6.12 14.06
C PRO A 268 -1.97 6.84 15.34
N LEU A 269 -2.78 7.77 15.87
CA LEU A 269 -2.44 8.60 17.02
C LEU A 269 -2.19 7.78 18.28
N GLU A 270 -2.77 6.59 18.38
CA GLU A 270 -2.53 5.66 19.48
C GLU A 270 -1.06 5.23 19.60
N LEU A 271 -0.32 5.21 18.49
CA LEU A 271 1.10 4.83 18.50
C LEU A 271 1.97 5.87 19.21
N VAL A 272 1.57 7.13 19.24
CA VAL A 272 2.30 8.20 19.96
C VAL A 272 2.41 7.85 21.45
N PHE A 273 1.38 7.21 22.01
CA PHE A 273 1.35 6.79 23.41
C PHE A 273 2.09 5.48 23.66
N LYS A 274 2.44 4.72 22.61
CA LYS A 274 3.17 3.44 22.73
C LYS A 274 4.70 3.62 22.76
N GLY A 275 5.21 4.80 22.42
CA GLY A 275 6.62 5.14 22.54
C GLY A 275 7.15 6.06 21.44
N VAL A 276 8.22 6.78 21.75
CA VAL A 276 8.85 7.76 20.83
C VAL A 276 9.37 7.12 19.53
N THR A 277 9.68 5.82 19.56
CA THR A 277 10.13 5.06 18.40
C THR A 277 9.07 4.95 17.31
N TYR A 278 7.79 5.13 17.63
CA TYR A 278 6.68 5.09 16.66
C TYR A 278 6.34 6.47 16.07
N ILE A 279 6.91 7.57 16.58
CA ILE A 279 6.63 8.92 16.05
C ILE A 279 6.93 9.05 14.54
N PRO A 280 8.06 8.51 14.01
CA PRO A 280 8.33 8.57 12.57
C PRO A 280 7.25 7.86 11.73
N PHE A 281 6.70 6.76 12.24
CA PHE A 281 5.61 6.05 11.61
C PHE A 281 4.33 6.88 11.56
N VAL A 282 3.97 7.51 12.69
CA VAL A 282 2.79 8.39 12.75
C VAL A 282 2.95 9.54 11.77
N ALA A 283 4.12 10.18 11.74
CA ALA A 283 4.40 11.25 10.79
C ALA A 283 4.28 10.77 9.33
N PHE A 284 4.83 9.60 9.00
CA PHE A 284 4.71 8.99 7.67
C PHE A 284 3.24 8.77 7.28
N GLN A 285 2.45 8.16 8.16
CA GLN A 285 1.04 7.89 7.88
C GLN A 285 0.22 9.17 7.73
N LEU A 286 0.50 10.20 8.54
CA LEU A 286 -0.16 11.49 8.41
C LEU A 286 0.13 12.15 7.06
N PHE A 287 1.36 12.06 6.54
CA PHE A 287 1.67 12.52 5.17
C PHE A 287 0.81 11.77 4.13
N ALA A 288 0.79 10.44 4.17
CA ALA A 288 0.00 9.62 3.25
C ALA A 288 -1.49 10.00 3.28
N THR A 289 -2.07 10.13 4.48
CA THR A 289 -3.47 10.51 4.69
C THR A 289 -3.78 11.94 4.22
N ILE A 290 -2.88 12.90 4.47
CA ILE A 290 -3.03 14.29 4.00
C ILE A 290 -3.05 14.31 2.46
N TYR A 291 -2.10 13.65 1.81
CA TYR A 291 -2.05 13.61 0.36
C TYR A 291 -3.25 12.89 -0.25
N LEU A 292 -3.72 11.80 0.37
CA LEU A 292 -4.96 11.12 -0.03
C LEU A 292 -6.15 12.08 -0.01
N VAL A 293 -6.35 12.81 1.10
CA VAL A 293 -7.46 13.77 1.25
C VAL A 293 -7.36 14.91 0.24
N TRP A 294 -6.15 15.44 0.00
CA TRP A 294 -5.94 16.48 -1.01
C TRP A 294 -6.28 15.97 -2.42
N TYR A 295 -5.91 14.74 -2.72
CA TYR A 295 -6.21 14.13 -4.02
C TYR A 295 -7.70 13.91 -4.23
N SER A 296 -8.40 13.39 -3.21
CA SER A 296 -9.86 13.27 -3.23
C SER A 296 -10.53 14.63 -3.47
N LYS A 297 -10.07 15.69 -2.79
CA LYS A 297 -10.55 17.05 -3.04
C LYS A 297 -10.27 17.51 -4.47
N GLY A 298 -9.10 17.20 -5.03
CA GLY A 298 -8.73 17.59 -6.40
C GLY A 298 -9.56 16.90 -7.46
N ILE A 299 -9.83 15.60 -7.28
CA ILE A 299 -10.77 14.85 -8.11
C ILE A 299 -12.15 15.49 -8.00
N LEU A 300 -12.72 15.62 -6.80
CA LEU A 300 -14.09 16.10 -6.61
C LEU A 300 -14.30 17.55 -7.09
N ASN A 301 -13.28 18.40 -7.00
CA ASN A 301 -13.29 19.76 -7.54
C ASN A 301 -12.97 19.83 -9.04
N ARG A 302 -12.72 18.68 -9.69
CA ARG A 302 -12.36 18.54 -11.11
C ARG A 302 -11.08 19.30 -11.50
N THR A 303 -10.18 19.53 -10.54
CA THR A 303 -8.82 20.00 -10.86
C THR A 303 -7.95 18.85 -11.35
N ILE A 304 -8.28 17.61 -10.96
CA ILE A 304 -7.66 16.37 -11.42
C ILE A 304 -8.68 15.59 -12.26
N THR A 305 -8.54 15.68 -13.59
CA THR A 305 -9.45 15.00 -14.55
C THR A 305 -8.75 13.89 -15.36
N ASN A 306 -7.43 13.76 -15.23
CA ASN A 306 -6.67 12.76 -15.97
C ASN A 306 -7.10 11.35 -15.54
N SER A 307 -7.58 10.54 -16.50
CA SER A 307 -8.04 9.18 -16.22
C SER A 307 -6.98 8.27 -15.57
N SER A 308 -5.70 8.42 -15.90
CA SER A 308 -4.63 7.64 -15.24
C SER A 308 -4.47 8.04 -13.78
N CYS A 309 -4.62 9.33 -13.47
CA CYS A 309 -4.60 9.86 -12.11
C CYS A 309 -5.77 9.33 -11.28
N ILE A 310 -6.96 9.26 -11.86
CA ILE A 310 -8.16 8.71 -11.21
C ILE A 310 -8.04 7.21 -10.99
N LEU A 311 -7.52 6.46 -11.97
CA LEU A 311 -7.31 5.02 -11.84
C LEU A 311 -6.25 4.68 -10.77
N SER A 312 -5.11 5.39 -10.74
CA SER A 312 -4.13 5.21 -9.67
C SER A 312 -4.72 5.51 -8.29
N TYR A 313 -5.58 6.53 -8.19
CA TYR A 313 -6.28 6.84 -6.95
C TYR A 313 -7.25 5.72 -6.56
N ALA A 314 -8.02 5.19 -7.51
CA ALA A 314 -8.93 4.08 -7.27
C ALA A 314 -8.19 2.80 -6.85
N ILE A 315 -7.02 2.50 -7.44
CA ILE A 315 -6.18 1.36 -7.04
C ILE A 315 -5.75 1.51 -5.58
N TYR A 316 -5.16 2.66 -5.23
CA TYR A 316 -4.67 2.89 -3.87
C TYR A 316 -5.82 2.86 -2.87
N LEU A 317 -6.94 3.53 -3.15
CA LEU A 317 -8.11 3.52 -2.28
C LEU A 317 -8.70 2.11 -2.10
N ALA A 318 -8.80 1.32 -3.17
CA ALA A 318 -9.27 -0.06 -3.08
C ALA A 318 -8.37 -0.91 -2.18
N PHE A 319 -7.05 -0.75 -2.31
CA PHE A 319 -6.09 -1.39 -1.41
C PHE A 319 -6.31 -0.97 0.05
N LEU A 320 -6.44 0.33 0.35
CA LEU A 320 -6.71 0.81 1.71
C LEU A 320 -7.99 0.20 2.29
N LEU A 321 -9.07 0.19 1.51
CA LEU A 321 -10.38 -0.34 1.93
C LEU A 321 -10.30 -1.83 2.28
N THR A 322 -9.55 -2.61 1.50
CA THR A 322 -9.29 -4.01 1.82
C THR A 322 -8.44 -4.14 3.08
N SER A 323 -7.34 -3.40 3.20
CA SER A 323 -6.45 -3.48 4.37
C SER A 323 -7.14 -3.13 5.69
N PHE A 324 -8.15 -2.25 5.68
CA PHE A 324 -8.95 -1.96 6.89
C PHE A 324 -9.69 -3.18 7.45
N PHE A 325 -9.87 -4.26 6.68
CA PHE A 325 -10.36 -5.54 7.19
C PHE A 325 -9.27 -6.41 7.81
N PHE A 326 -8.15 -6.57 7.10
CA PHE A 326 -7.23 -7.68 7.37
C PHE A 326 -5.99 -7.30 8.18
N GLU A 327 -5.56 -6.04 8.13
CA GLU A 327 -4.28 -5.70 8.77
C GLU A 327 -4.37 -5.90 10.29
N PRO A 328 -3.52 -6.79 10.86
CA PRO A 328 -3.57 -7.11 12.28
C PRO A 328 -2.77 -6.13 13.13
N ASP A 329 -1.82 -5.42 12.53
CA ASP A 329 -0.90 -4.51 13.23
C ASP A 329 -0.37 -3.40 12.31
N PHE A 330 0.07 -2.30 12.91
CA PHE A 330 0.56 -1.13 12.16
C PHE A 330 1.86 -1.40 11.36
N GLY A 331 2.72 -2.29 11.82
CA GLY A 331 3.97 -2.62 11.13
C GLY A 331 3.69 -3.36 9.82
N SER A 332 2.82 -4.37 9.86
CA SER A 332 2.32 -5.07 8.68
C SER A 332 1.61 -4.12 7.71
N TRP A 333 0.79 -3.20 8.25
CA TRP A 333 0.11 -2.18 7.47
C TRP A 333 1.07 -1.33 6.63
N VAL A 334 2.08 -0.68 7.23
CA VAL A 334 3.00 0.16 6.44
C VAL A 334 3.84 -0.66 5.48
N ARG A 335 4.25 -1.88 5.84
CA ARG A 335 4.95 -2.78 4.91
C ARG A 335 4.12 -3.03 3.65
N HIS A 336 2.84 -3.39 3.79
CA HIS A 336 1.98 -3.63 2.64
C HIS A 336 1.62 -2.33 1.90
N GLU A 337 1.44 -1.23 2.63
CA GLU A 337 1.24 0.09 2.02
C GLU A 337 2.44 0.46 1.14
N MET A 338 3.67 0.24 1.60
CA MET A 338 4.87 0.49 0.81
C MET A 338 4.97 -0.37 -0.45
N ALA A 339 4.41 -1.59 -0.45
CA ALA A 339 4.33 -2.37 -1.69
C ALA A 339 3.47 -1.65 -2.75
N ALA A 340 2.48 -0.85 -2.35
CA ALA A 340 1.66 -0.01 -3.24
C ALA A 340 2.35 1.29 -3.72
N PHE A 341 3.62 1.52 -3.35
CA PHE A 341 4.39 2.71 -3.73
C PHE A 341 4.35 3.05 -5.23
N PRO A 342 4.48 2.11 -6.19
CA PRO A 342 4.46 2.44 -7.61
C PRO A 342 3.21 3.21 -8.06
N VAL A 343 2.08 2.95 -7.38
CA VAL A 343 0.80 3.59 -7.65
C VAL A 343 0.70 4.93 -6.93
N PHE A 344 0.91 4.96 -5.61
CA PHE A 344 0.69 6.20 -4.86
C PHE A 344 1.79 7.24 -5.10
N GLN A 345 3.01 6.84 -5.50
CA GLN A 345 4.05 7.82 -5.87
C GLN A 345 3.56 8.73 -7.00
N TYR A 346 2.78 8.19 -7.93
CA TYR A 346 2.19 8.97 -9.02
C TYR A 346 1.11 9.94 -8.51
N LEU A 347 0.42 9.60 -7.42
CA LEU A 347 -0.58 10.46 -6.78
C LEU A 347 0.09 11.58 -5.98
N PHE A 348 1.15 11.28 -5.25
CA PHE A 348 1.69 12.18 -4.23
C PHE A 348 2.82 13.08 -4.77
N PHE A 349 3.48 12.69 -5.86
CA PHE A 349 4.68 13.37 -6.38
C PHE A 349 4.52 13.95 -7.80
N SER A 350 3.38 13.75 -8.49
CA SER A 350 3.19 14.19 -9.87
C SER A 350 2.72 15.65 -10.03
N LYS A 351 2.98 16.26 -11.21
CA LYS A 351 2.63 17.65 -11.56
C LYS A 351 1.14 17.92 -11.52
N TYR A 352 0.37 16.93 -11.94
CA TYR A 352 -1.09 17.02 -12.05
C TYR A 352 -1.76 17.17 -10.67
N CYS A 353 -0.98 17.09 -9.60
CA CYS A 353 -1.40 17.10 -8.21
C CYS A 353 -1.19 18.46 -7.52
N LYS A 354 -0.57 19.43 -8.20
CA LYS A 354 -0.41 20.78 -7.62
C LYS A 354 -1.77 21.48 -7.61
N PHE A 355 -2.37 21.57 -6.42
CA PHE A 355 -3.32 22.63 -6.13
C PHE A 355 -2.55 23.95 -6.21
N ASP A 356 -2.84 24.78 -7.22
CA ASP A 356 -2.46 26.19 -7.19
C ASP A 356 -3.26 26.85 -6.06
N THR A 357 -2.68 26.88 -4.86
CA THR A 357 -3.21 27.66 -3.73
C THR A 357 -3.26 29.16 -4.05
N HIS A 358 -2.51 29.62 -5.05
CA HIS A 358 -2.46 31.02 -5.48
C HIS A 358 -3.59 31.47 -6.42
N ARG A 359 -4.49 30.59 -6.88
CA ARG A 359 -5.57 31.02 -7.79
C ARG A 359 -6.76 31.73 -7.11
N LYS A 360 -6.73 31.92 -5.79
CA LYS A 360 -7.79 32.62 -5.04
C LYS A 360 -7.55 34.12 -4.80
N GLU A 361 -6.38 34.66 -5.15
CA GLU A 361 -6.06 36.07 -4.88
C GLU A 361 -6.26 37.02 -6.07
N VAL A 362 -6.74 36.54 -7.24
CA VAL A 362 -6.91 37.38 -8.44
C VAL A 362 -8.39 37.51 -8.87
N SER A 363 -9.33 37.28 -7.96
CA SER A 363 -10.75 37.53 -8.23
C SER A 363 -11.46 38.06 -6.97
N ALA A 364 -10.95 39.17 -6.45
CA ALA A 364 -11.69 40.05 -5.55
C ALA A 364 -12.05 41.32 -6.33
#